data_AF-A0A3C1SZW6-F1
#
_entry.id   AF-A0A3C1SZW6-F1
#
_cell.length_a   1.000
_cell.length_b   1.000
_cell.length_c   1.000
_cell.angle_alpha   90.00
_cell.angle_beta   90.00
_cell.angle_gamma   90.00
#
_symmetry.space_group_name_H-M   'P 1'
#
loop_
_entity.id
_entity.type
_entity.pdbx_description
1 polymer ?
#
loop_
_entity_poly.entity_id
_entity_poly.type
_entity_poly.pdbx_seq_one_letter_code
_entity_poly.pdbx_strand_id
1 'polypeptide(L)'
;MNHYSGLRNALIAFFLLLSALYALPNIFGSDLAVQVSSAGDAAIEQSDLTKITATLKQKNIQYKSAALSNRRILVRFGDNASQLSAKDLLKTELGRNYVVALNLAPSVPQWLDSLGGRAMSLGLDLRGGVHFLLEVDMQAVLAMSIDKYYNELR
;
A
#
# COMPACT_ATOMS: atom_id res chain seq x y z
N MET A 1 -37.03 31.52 -23.64
CA MET A 1 -35.87 30.76 -23.12
C MET A 1 -36.10 30.41 -21.66
N ASN A 2 -35.71 29.22 -21.20
CA ASN A 2 -35.90 28.78 -19.81
C ASN A 2 -35.16 29.69 -18.81
N HIS A 3 -35.90 30.52 -18.07
CA HIS A 3 -35.37 31.34 -17.00
C HIS A 3 -35.52 30.61 -15.66
N TYR A 4 -34.61 29.68 -15.38
CA TYR A 4 -34.46 29.18 -14.01
C TYR A 4 -33.97 30.34 -13.12
N SER A 5 -34.55 30.48 -11.92
CA SER A 5 -34.13 31.50 -10.95
C SER A 5 -32.62 31.39 -10.72
N GLY A 6 -31.89 32.51 -10.82
CA GLY A 6 -30.43 32.54 -10.64
C GLY A 6 -29.98 31.91 -9.32
N LEU A 7 -30.84 31.95 -8.29
CA LEU A 7 -30.63 31.28 -7.01
C LEU A 7 -30.60 29.74 -7.14
N ARG A 8 -31.48 29.16 -7.97
CA ARG A 8 -31.50 27.70 -8.21
C ARG A 8 -30.23 27.26 -8.91
N ASN A 9 -29.78 28.01 -9.91
CA ASN A 9 -28.53 27.71 -10.61
C ASN A 9 -27.31 27.90 -9.69
N ALA A 10 -27.32 28.92 -8.82
CA ALA A 10 -26.26 29.14 -7.83
C ALA A 10 -26.20 28.01 -6.79
N LEU A 11 -27.36 27.55 -6.29
CA LEU A 11 -27.44 26.39 -5.38
C LEU A 11 -26.92 25.12 -6.06
N ILE A 12 -27.33 24.85 -7.30
CA ILE A 12 -26.84 23.71 -8.08
C ILE A 12 -25.32 23.78 -8.24
N ALA A 13 -24.78 24.93 -8.64
CA ALA A 13 -23.33 25.13 -8.80
C ALA A 13 -22.57 24.93 -7.48
N PHE A 14 -23.12 25.42 -6.37
CA PHE A 14 -22.54 25.23 -5.03
C PHE A 14 -22.44 23.75 -4.64
N PHE A 15 -23.53 22.99 -4.78
CA PHE A 15 -23.52 21.55 -4.51
C PHE A 15 -22.59 20.77 -5.46
N LEU A 16 -22.50 21.19 -6.72
CA LEU A 16 -21.55 20.63 -7.69
C LEU A 16 -20.10 20.85 -7.25
N LEU A 17 -19.77 22.06 -6.80
CA LEU A 17 -18.44 22.39 -6.28
C LEU A 17 -18.09 21.58 -5.03
N LEU A 18 -19.02 21.46 -4.07
CA LEU A 18 -18.80 20.62 -2.88
C LEU A 18 -18.61 19.15 -3.25
N SER A 19 -19.42 18.63 -4.17
CA SER A 19 -19.31 17.24 -4.63
C SER A 19 -17.97 16.99 -5.32
N ALA A 20 -17.52 17.92 -6.17
CA ALA A 20 -16.22 17.85 -6.82
C ALA A 20 -15.06 17.93 -5.81
N LEU A 21 -15.15 18.83 -4.82
CA LEU A 21 -14.15 18.95 -3.76
C LEU A 21 -14.05 17.67 -2.92
N TYR A 22 -15.19 17.04 -2.61
CA TYR A 22 -15.23 15.79 -1.86
C TYR A 22 -14.79 14.56 -2.67
N ALA A 23 -14.96 14.60 -4.01
CA ALA A 23 -14.49 13.55 -4.91
C ALA A 23 -12.99 13.67 -5.25
N LEU A 24 -12.41 14.87 -5.12
CA LEU A 24 -11.02 15.17 -5.46
C LEU A 24 -9.98 14.23 -4.80
N PRO A 25 -10.09 13.88 -3.49
CA PRO A 25 -9.14 12.97 -2.85
C PRO A 25 -9.06 11.60 -3.51
N ASN A 26 -10.14 11.13 -4.12
CA ASN A 26 -10.20 9.82 -4.76
C ASN A 26 -9.51 9.77 -6.14
N ILE A 27 -9.21 10.94 -6.73
CA ILE A 27 -8.43 11.03 -7.97
C ILE A 27 -6.94 10.79 -7.68
N PHE A 28 -6.48 11.12 -6.47
CA PHE A 28 -5.12 10.86 -6.04
C PHE A 28 -5.01 9.40 -5.60
N GLY A 29 -4.31 8.61 -6.42
CA GLY A 29 -4.05 7.21 -6.13
C GLY A 29 -3.06 6.98 -4.98
N SER A 30 -2.55 5.75 -4.92
CA SER A 30 -1.56 5.34 -3.93
C SER A 30 -0.19 5.21 -4.59
N ASP A 31 0.84 5.81 -4.01
CA ASP A 31 2.24 5.61 -4.38
C ASP A 31 2.79 4.36 -3.69
N LEU A 32 3.61 3.59 -4.41
CA LEU A 32 4.34 2.45 -3.86
C LEU A 32 5.29 2.92 -2.76
N ALA A 33 5.28 2.29 -1.59
CA ALA A 33 6.09 2.71 -0.47
C ALA A 33 6.74 1.53 0.27
N VAL A 34 7.92 1.77 0.84
CA VAL A 34 8.50 0.88 1.87
C VAL A 34 8.39 1.60 3.19
N GLN A 35 7.77 0.93 4.16
CA GLN A 35 7.67 1.41 5.52
C GLN A 35 8.71 0.70 6.38
N VAL A 36 9.48 1.47 7.13
CA VAL A 36 10.42 0.99 8.14
C VAL A 36 9.91 1.43 9.51
N SER A 37 9.69 0.47 10.39
CA SER A 37 9.32 0.68 11.79
C SER A 37 10.30 -0.06 12.70
N SER A 38 10.47 0.39 13.94
CA SER A 38 11.26 -0.36 14.92
C SER A 38 10.52 -1.65 15.29
N ALA A 39 11.25 -2.73 15.52
CA ALA A 39 10.69 -3.99 16.00
C ALA A 39 10.26 -3.94 17.49
N GLY A 40 10.59 -2.85 18.20
CA GLY A 40 10.19 -2.60 19.59
C GLY A 40 9.79 -1.14 19.84
N ASP A 41 9.92 -0.71 21.09
CA ASP A 41 9.56 0.65 21.54
C ASP A 41 10.62 1.73 21.21
N ALA A 42 11.68 1.36 20.49
CA ALA A 42 12.73 2.31 20.13
C ALA A 42 12.17 3.34 19.14
N ALA A 43 12.32 4.62 19.49
CA ALA A 43 11.93 5.72 18.63
C ALA A 43 12.81 5.74 17.39
N ILE A 44 12.19 5.83 16.21
CA ILE A 44 12.93 6.10 14.97
C ILE A 44 13.27 7.59 14.92
N GLU A 45 14.53 7.89 14.67
CA GLU A 45 15.05 9.24 14.61
C GLU A 45 15.41 9.69 13.19
N GLN A 46 15.68 10.99 13.03
CA GLN A 46 16.13 11.58 11.77
C GLN A 46 17.46 10.96 11.29
N SER A 47 18.29 10.47 12.21
CA SER A 47 19.56 9.81 11.91
C SER A 47 19.36 8.50 11.12
N ASP A 48 18.30 7.76 11.41
CA ASP A 48 17.94 6.54 10.67
C ASP A 48 17.43 6.86 9.26
N LEU A 49 16.70 7.98 9.11
CA LEU A 49 16.30 8.48 7.79
C LEU A 49 17.53 8.79 6.93
N THR A 50 18.54 9.45 7.49
CA THR A 50 19.79 9.76 6.78
C THR A 50 20.54 8.49 6.40
N LYS A 51 20.61 7.48 7.29
CA LYS A 51 21.21 6.18 6.96
C LYS A 51 20.47 5.49 5.81
N ILE A 52 19.15 5.36 5.91
CA ILE A 52 18.32 4.71 4.90
C ILE A 52 18.46 5.41 3.54
N THR A 53 18.40 6.74 3.51
CA THR A 53 18.56 7.49 2.26
C THR A 53 19.97 7.38 1.68
N ALA A 54 21.01 7.31 2.52
CA ALA A 54 22.38 7.06 2.06
C ALA A 54 22.53 5.67 1.46
N THR A 55 22.01 4.63 2.12
CA THR A 55 22.07 3.24 1.62
C THR A 55 21.32 3.09 0.29
N LEU A 56 20.14 3.71 0.16
CA LEU A 56 19.36 3.69 -1.09
C LEU A 56 20.12 4.40 -2.23
N LYS A 57 20.77 5.54 -1.95
CA LYS A 57 21.61 6.25 -2.93
C LYS A 57 22.84 5.45 -3.34
N GLN A 58 23.53 4.81 -2.39
CA GLN A 58 24.73 4.00 -2.66
C GLN A 58 24.44 2.86 -3.64
N LYS A 59 23.21 2.34 -3.62
CA LYS A 59 22.76 1.23 -4.47
C LYS A 59 21.99 1.70 -5.70
N ASN A 60 21.98 3.01 -5.99
CA ASN A 60 21.31 3.62 -7.14
C ASN A 60 19.81 3.31 -7.24
N ILE A 61 19.14 3.08 -6.11
CA ILE A 61 17.70 2.86 -6.09
C ILE A 61 17.00 4.20 -6.16
N GLN A 62 16.24 4.43 -7.24
CA GLN A 62 15.46 5.66 -7.38
C GLN A 62 14.24 5.66 -6.46
N TYR A 63 14.16 6.66 -5.59
CA TYR A 63 13.03 6.90 -4.70
C TYR A 63 12.47 8.31 -4.96
N LYS A 64 11.14 8.46 -4.86
CA LYS A 64 10.42 9.73 -5.04
C LYS A 64 10.63 10.67 -3.85
N SER A 65 10.44 10.14 -2.64
CA SER A 65 10.54 10.90 -1.40
C SER A 65 10.75 9.96 -0.22
N ALA A 66 11.39 10.46 0.83
CA ALA A 66 11.54 9.76 2.09
C ALA A 66 11.12 10.72 3.22
N ALA A 67 10.19 10.30 4.06
CA ALA A 67 9.66 11.11 5.14
C ALA A 67 9.53 10.30 6.43
N LEU A 68 9.80 10.95 7.56
CA LEU A 68 9.50 10.43 8.89
C LEU A 68 8.06 10.82 9.24
N SER A 69 7.20 9.84 9.54
CA SER A 69 5.82 10.06 9.97
C SER A 69 5.48 9.14 11.14
N ASN A 70 5.03 9.70 12.26
CA ASN A 70 4.56 8.93 13.43
C ASN A 70 5.51 7.79 13.87
N ARG A 71 6.80 8.11 14.05
CA ARG A 71 7.88 7.14 14.42
C ARG A 71 8.11 6.03 13.40
N ARG A 72 7.72 6.24 12.15
CA ARG A 72 7.94 5.32 11.03
C ARG A 72 8.58 6.09 9.90
N ILE A 73 9.49 5.45 9.16
CA ILE A 73 10.05 6.01 7.94
C ILE A 73 9.27 5.45 6.77
N LEU A 74 8.77 6.34 5.91
CA LEU A 74 8.07 6.01 4.68
C LEU A 74 8.91 6.50 3.52
N VAL A 75 9.34 5.55 2.68
CA VAL A 75 10.05 5.84 1.43
C VAL A 75 9.13 5.51 0.27
N ARG A 76 8.84 6.48 -0.59
CA ARG A 76 7.97 6.34 -1.76
C ARG A 76 8.81 6.03 -3.01
N PHE A 77 8.30 5.16 -3.87
CA PHE A 77 8.93 4.68 -5.09
C PHE A 77 8.00 4.90 -6.29
N GLY A 78 8.58 5.07 -7.47
CA GLY A 78 7.84 5.16 -8.73
C GLY A 78 7.56 3.82 -9.39
N ASP A 79 8.28 2.77 -8.98
CA ASP A 79 8.27 1.46 -9.65
C ASP A 79 8.32 0.30 -8.64
N ASN A 80 7.70 -0.83 -9.00
CA ASN A 80 7.59 -2.02 -8.15
C ASN A 80 8.94 -2.73 -8.00
N ALA A 81 9.75 -2.82 -9.07
CA ALA A 81 11.06 -3.47 -8.97
C ALA A 81 11.99 -2.68 -8.03
N SER A 82 11.92 -1.35 -8.09
CA SER A 82 12.66 -0.47 -7.16
C SER A 82 12.20 -0.64 -5.71
N GLN A 83 10.88 -0.77 -5.47
CA GLN A 83 10.32 -0.99 -4.14
C GLN A 83 10.73 -2.34 -3.56
N LEU A 84 10.68 -3.42 -4.36
CA LEU A 84 11.04 -4.77 -3.92
C LEU A 84 12.53 -4.85 -3.60
N SER A 85 13.37 -4.30 -4.48
CA SER A 85 14.82 -4.24 -4.29
C SER A 85 15.19 -3.42 -3.04
N ALA A 86 14.50 -2.30 -2.81
CA ALA A 86 14.68 -1.49 -1.61
C ALA A 86 14.30 -2.26 -0.34
N LYS A 87 13.20 -3.01 -0.35
CA LYS A 87 12.76 -3.82 0.79
C LYS A 87 13.80 -4.86 1.17
N ASP A 88 14.31 -5.62 0.19
CA ASP A 88 15.28 -6.69 0.45
C ASP A 88 16.64 -6.12 0.91
N LEU A 89 17.05 -5.00 0.33
CA LEU A 89 18.24 -4.26 0.75
C LEU A 89 18.13 -3.76 2.20
N LEU A 90 17.05 -3.03 2.51
CA LEU A 90 16.84 -2.45 3.82
C LEU A 90 16.65 -3.53 4.89
N LYS A 91 16.02 -4.66 4.55
CA LYS A 91 15.90 -5.82 5.45
C LYS A 91 17.27 -6.41 5.80
N THR A 92 18.20 -6.42 4.85
CA THR A 92 19.57 -6.95 5.05
C THR A 92 20.43 -6.00 5.88
N GLU A 93 20.36 -4.70 5.60
CA GLU A 93 21.19 -3.67 6.24
C GLU A 93 20.73 -3.31 7.65
N LEU A 94 19.41 -3.18 7.87
CA LEU A 94 18.85 -2.79 9.17
C LEU A 94 18.72 -3.97 10.15
N GLY A 95 18.79 -5.21 9.65
CA GLY A 95 18.74 -6.42 10.46
C GLY A 95 17.43 -6.62 11.22
N ARG A 96 17.47 -7.40 12.31
CA ARG A 96 16.28 -7.82 13.08
C ARG A 96 15.66 -6.74 13.97
N ASN A 97 16.34 -5.61 14.17
CA ASN A 97 15.86 -4.54 15.05
C ASN A 97 14.80 -3.66 14.37
N TYR A 98 14.66 -3.78 13.05
CA TYR A 98 13.70 -3.02 12.26
C TYR A 98 12.80 -3.95 11.46
N VAL A 99 11.52 -3.57 11.39
CA VAL A 99 10.51 -4.21 10.55
C VAL A 99 10.40 -3.38 9.27
N VAL A 100 10.79 -4.01 8.16
CA VAL A 100 10.69 -3.43 6.82
C VAL A 100 9.51 -4.10 6.11
N ALA A 101 8.49 -3.32 5.78
CA ALA A 101 7.27 -3.79 5.14
C ALA A 101 6.98 -3.03 3.84
N LEU A 102 6.39 -3.71 2.86
CA LEU A 102 5.80 -3.06 1.69
C LEU A 102 4.50 -2.38 2.14
N ASN A 103 4.31 -1.14 1.72
CA ASN A 103 3.12 -0.37 1.99
C ASN A 103 2.74 0.48 0.77
N LEU A 104 1.56 1.07 0.81
CA LEU A 104 1.06 2.04 -0.16
C LEU A 104 0.82 3.35 0.58
N ALA A 105 1.48 4.42 0.14
CA ALA A 105 1.31 5.74 0.73
C ALA A 105 0.30 6.54 -0.09
N PRO A 106 -0.70 7.20 0.53
CA PRO A 106 -1.59 8.09 -0.20
C PRO A 106 -0.80 9.21 -0.88
N SER A 107 -1.06 9.44 -2.16
CA SER A 107 -0.45 10.53 -2.94
C SER A 107 -1.21 11.84 -2.83
N VAL A 108 -2.11 11.93 -1.85
CA VAL A 108 -2.94 13.09 -1.57
C VAL A 108 -2.07 14.27 -1.12
N PRO A 109 -2.23 15.47 -1.71
CA PRO A 109 -1.46 16.63 -1.29
C PRO A 109 -1.86 17.11 0.11
N GLN A 110 -0.90 17.68 0.84
CA GLN A 110 -1.05 18.03 2.27
C GLN A 110 -2.20 19.01 2.55
N TRP A 111 -2.49 19.93 1.62
CA TRP A 111 -3.62 20.85 1.75
C TRP A 111 -4.96 20.12 1.73
N LEU A 112 -5.09 19.04 0.95
CA LEU A 112 -6.31 18.24 0.85
C LEU A 112 -6.46 17.32 2.07
N ASP A 113 -5.35 16.72 2.54
CA ASP A 113 -5.32 15.93 3.77
C ASP A 113 -5.67 16.81 5.00
N SER A 114 -5.23 18.07 5.02
CA SER A 114 -5.56 19.02 6.10
C SER A 114 -7.04 19.41 6.17
N LEU A 115 -7.75 19.33 5.04
CA LEU A 115 -9.21 19.51 4.97
C LEU A 115 -9.98 18.24 5.37
N GLY A 116 -9.28 17.17 5.77
CA GLY A 116 -9.87 15.87 6.08
C GLY A 116 -10.11 14.99 4.85
N GLY A 117 -9.64 15.41 3.67
CA GLY A 117 -9.76 14.68 2.42
C GLY A 117 -8.78 13.51 2.38
N ARG A 118 -9.18 12.35 2.90
CA ARG A 118 -8.41 11.11 2.80
C ARG A 118 -8.93 10.30 1.64
N ALA A 119 -8.03 9.84 0.77
CA ALA A 119 -8.39 8.86 -0.26
C ALA A 119 -8.95 7.61 0.43
N MET A 120 -10.07 7.09 -0.08
CA MET A 120 -10.61 5.83 0.42
C MET A 120 -9.60 4.72 0.13
N SER A 121 -9.40 3.83 1.11
CA SER A 121 -8.69 2.58 0.83
C SER A 121 -9.60 1.75 -0.07
N LEU A 122 -9.20 1.54 -1.34
CA LEU A 122 -9.97 0.76 -2.31
C LEU A 122 -10.01 -0.76 -2.00
N GLY A 123 -9.72 -1.14 -0.75
CA GLY A 123 -9.64 -2.51 -0.29
C GLY A 123 -8.21 -3.07 -0.35
N LEU A 124 -8.09 -4.32 0.11
CA LEU A 124 -6.86 -5.09 0.11
C LEU A 124 -6.35 -5.20 -1.33
N ASP A 125 -5.22 -4.56 -1.62
CA ASP A 125 -4.54 -4.68 -2.90
C ASP A 125 -4.22 -6.16 -3.17
N LEU A 126 -5.08 -6.83 -3.94
CA LEU A 126 -4.91 -8.24 -4.33
C LEU A 126 -3.69 -8.45 -5.25
N ARG A 127 -2.89 -7.41 -5.53
CA ARG A 127 -1.62 -7.53 -6.27
C ARG A 127 -0.56 -8.30 -5.50
N GLY A 128 -0.65 -8.34 -4.17
CA GLY A 128 0.13 -9.25 -3.33
C GLY A 128 -0.56 -10.61 -3.25
N GLY A 129 -0.47 -11.42 -4.30
CA GLY A 129 -1.10 -12.74 -4.33
C GLY A 129 -0.80 -13.55 -3.06
N VAL A 130 -1.83 -14.22 -2.52
CA VAL A 130 -1.63 -15.17 -1.43
C VAL A 130 -0.90 -16.39 -1.96
N HIS A 131 0.32 -16.63 -1.48
CA HIS A 131 1.05 -17.85 -1.79
C HIS A 131 0.41 -18.99 -0.98
N PHE A 132 -0.56 -19.66 -1.60
CA PHE A 132 -1.26 -20.79 -1.00
C PHE A 132 -0.49 -22.06 -1.31
N LEU A 133 0.18 -22.63 -0.32
CA LEU A 133 0.84 -23.91 -0.41
C LEU A 133 -0.14 -24.98 0.09
N LEU A 134 -0.73 -25.72 -0.85
CA LEU A 134 -1.61 -26.86 -0.54
C LEU A 134 -0.76 -28.13 -0.59
N GLU A 135 -0.52 -28.75 0.56
CA GLU A 135 0.08 -30.07 0.64
C GLU A 135 -1.03 -31.12 0.54
N VAL A 136 -0.97 -31.96 -0.50
CA VAL A 136 -1.95 -33.03 -0.74
C VAL A 136 -1.30 -34.36 -0.36
N ASP A 137 -1.92 -35.08 0.58
CA ASP A 137 -1.53 -36.45 0.91
C ASP A 137 -1.97 -37.41 -0.22
N MET A 138 -1.00 -37.79 -1.06
CA MET A 138 -1.25 -38.69 -2.19
C MET A 138 -1.62 -40.11 -1.75
N GLN A 139 -1.23 -40.57 -0.57
CA GLN A 139 -1.57 -41.91 -0.09
C GLN A 139 -3.06 -42.00 0.24
N ALA A 140 -3.58 -40.98 0.94
CA ALA A 140 -5.01 -40.85 1.22
C ALA A 140 -5.84 -40.78 -0.07
N VAL A 141 -5.37 -40.01 -1.07
CA VAL A 141 -6.05 -39.90 -2.38
C VAL A 141 -6.09 -41.23 -3.12
N LEU A 142 -4.98 -41.98 -3.12
CA LEU A 142 -4.90 -43.30 -3.74
C LEU A 142 -5.84 -44.31 -3.08
N ALA A 143 -5.82 -44.39 -1.75
CA ALA A 143 -6.70 -45.28 -0.99
C ALA A 143 -8.17 -44.98 -1.28
N MET A 144 -8.57 -43.71 -1.26
CA MET A 144 -9.93 -43.28 -1.56
C MET A 144 -10.33 -43.59 -3.01
N SER A 145 -9.40 -43.48 -3.97
CA SER A 145 -9.64 -43.84 -5.37
C SER A 145 -9.89 -45.34 -5.55
N ILE A 146 -9.15 -46.19 -4.84
CA ILE A 146 -9.27 -47.65 -4.90
C ILE A 146 -10.60 -48.08 -4.28
N ASP A 147 -10.94 -47.55 -3.11
CA ASP A 147 -12.23 -47.83 -2.44
C ASP A 147 -13.42 -47.42 -3.32
N LYS A 148 -13.31 -46.31 -4.04
CA LYS A 148 -14.33 -45.88 -4.99
C LYS A 148 -14.51 -46.90 -6.12
N TYR A 149 -13.42 -47.37 -6.72
CA TYR A 149 -13.49 -48.42 -7.76
C TYR A 149 -14.10 -49.72 -7.24
N TYR A 150 -13.75 -50.14 -6.02
CA TYR A 150 -14.35 -51.33 -5.40
C TYR A 150 -15.84 -51.18 -5.17
N ASN A 151 -16.31 -49.99 -4.76
CA ASN A 151 -17.73 -49.73 -4.54
C ASN A 151 -18.53 -49.57 -5.85
N GLU A 152 -17.91 -49.14 -6.96
CA GLU A 152 -18.58 -49.08 -8.27
C GLU A 152 -18.73 -50.47 -8.92
N LEU A 153 -17.85 -51.42 -8.59
CA LEU A 153 -17.89 -52.79 -9.10
C LEU A 153 -18.80 -53.74 -8.29
N ARG A 154 -19.28 -53.28 -7.13
CA ARG A 154 -20.16 -54.04 -6.23
C ARG A 154 -21.62 -53.66 -6.44
#